data_AF-A0A3Q0JHV2-F1
#
_entry.id   AF-A0A3Q0JHV2-F1
#
_cell.length_a   1.000
_cell.length_b   1.000
_cell.length_c   1.000
_cell.angle_alpha   90.00
_cell.angle_beta   90.00
_cell.angle_gamma   90.00
#
_symmetry.space_group_name_H-M   'P 1'
#
loop_
_entity.id
_entity.type
_entity.pdbx_description
1 polymer ?
#
loop_
_entity_poly.entity_id
_entity_poly.type
_entity_poly.pdbx_seq_one_letter_code
_entity_poly.pdbx_strand_id
1 'polypeptide(L)'
;MVNETVDYHFTYMPKKKLDILNEKSVKAYLKKWGLEGRIQSQCFTFNESVHHQDMNRFLEAFFASPDVYPHLRCDPTVPISAPLTALKIARIPCTLTDMRLFERLTHPANGIVLREFDLRQCLQRDIDGFLVADELRQV
;
A
#
# COMPACT_ATOMS: atom_id res chain seq x y z
N MET A 1 9.94 2.13 38.05
CA MET A 1 9.37 3.11 37.12
C MET A 1 8.01 2.58 36.73
N VAL A 2 6.94 3.22 37.20
CA VAL A 2 5.56 2.80 36.91
C VAL A 2 5.32 3.12 35.44
N ASN A 3 5.11 2.10 34.60
CA ASN A 3 4.64 2.33 33.24
C ASN A 3 3.20 2.85 33.35
N GLU A 4 3.03 4.17 33.30
CA GLU A 4 1.71 4.76 33.15
C GLU A 4 1.06 4.19 31.88
N THR A 5 -0.05 3.49 32.10
CA THR A 5 -0.87 3.00 31.02
C THR A 5 -1.63 4.19 30.44
N VAL A 6 -0.99 4.96 29.55
CA VAL A 6 -1.66 5.93 28.68
C VAL A 6 -2.89 5.26 28.05
N ASP A 7 -4.05 5.85 28.34
CA ASP A 7 -5.34 5.39 27.85
C ASP A 7 -5.75 6.28 26.67
N TYR A 8 -5.86 5.69 25.49
CA TYR A 8 -6.18 6.40 24.26
C TYR A 8 -7.68 6.34 24.02
N HIS A 9 -8.30 7.51 23.92
CA HIS A 9 -9.68 7.64 23.47
C HIS A 9 -9.70 8.09 22.01
N PHE A 10 -10.40 7.33 21.16
CA PHE A 10 -10.47 7.57 19.73
C PHE A 10 -11.87 8.02 19.33
N THR A 11 -11.97 9.01 18.47
CA THR A 11 -13.25 9.49 17.95
C THR A 11 -13.23 9.53 16.43
N TYR A 12 -14.19 8.85 15.81
CA TYR A 12 -14.36 8.85 14.36
C TYR A 12 -14.85 10.21 13.84
N MET A 13 -14.23 10.71 12.76
CA MET A 13 -14.52 12.00 12.16
C MET A 13 -15.09 11.84 10.72
N PRO A 14 -16.39 11.50 10.55
CA PRO A 14 -16.97 11.20 9.23
C PRO A 14 -16.97 12.39 8.26
N LYS A 15 -16.95 13.62 8.79
CA LYS A 15 -16.96 14.85 7.98
C LYS A 15 -15.57 15.26 7.49
N LYS A 16 -14.51 14.75 8.11
CA LYS A 16 -13.13 15.10 7.75
C LYS A 16 -12.67 14.20 6.61
N LYS A 17 -12.36 14.79 5.47
CA LYS A 17 -11.89 14.09 4.27
C LYS A 17 -10.47 14.54 3.94
N LEU A 18 -9.69 13.64 3.34
CA LEU A 18 -8.36 13.96 2.83
C LEU A 18 -8.49 14.62 1.45
N ASP A 19 -8.56 15.95 1.43
CA ASP A 19 -8.73 16.73 0.19
C ASP A 19 -7.58 16.53 -0.81
N ILE A 20 -6.40 16.12 -0.34
CA ILE A 20 -5.25 15.78 -1.18
C ILE A 20 -5.56 14.69 -2.22
N LEU A 21 -6.47 13.74 -1.90
CA LEU A 21 -6.89 12.71 -2.86
C LEU A 21 -7.70 13.28 -4.03
N ASN A 22 -8.21 14.52 -3.89
CA ASN A 22 -8.93 15.22 -4.93
C ASN A 22 -8.05 16.14 -5.78
N GLU A 23 -6.81 16.37 -5.38
CA GLU A 23 -5.87 17.22 -6.12
C GLU A 23 -5.57 16.61 -7.50
N LYS A 24 -5.52 17.46 -8.53
CA LYS A 24 -5.33 17.04 -9.92
C LYS A 24 -4.03 16.25 -10.14
N SER A 25 -2.95 16.70 -9.49
CA SER A 25 -1.63 16.06 -9.54
C SER A 25 -1.68 14.64 -8.97
N VAL A 26 -2.25 14.48 -7.77
CA VAL A 26 -2.40 13.22 -7.05
C VAL A 26 -3.30 12.27 -7.82
N LYS A 27 -4.47 12.74 -8.29
CA LYS A 27 -5.36 11.93 -9.14
C LYS A 27 -4.67 11.41 -10.39
N ALA A 28 -3.86 12.24 -11.06
CA ALA A 28 -3.12 11.81 -12.25
C ALA A 28 -2.14 10.66 -11.93
N TYR A 29 -1.48 10.69 -10.77
CA TYR A 29 -0.65 9.59 -10.31
C TYR A 29 -1.48 8.36 -9.95
N LEU A 30 -2.53 8.51 -9.13
CA LEU A 30 -3.41 7.40 -8.75
C LEU A 30 -4.00 6.69 -9.98
N LYS A 31 -4.36 7.45 -11.02
CA LYS A 31 -4.82 6.91 -12.30
C LYS A 31 -3.75 6.08 -13.01
N LYS A 32 -2.51 6.57 -13.09
CA LYS A 32 -1.37 5.82 -13.67
C LYS A 32 -1.14 4.47 -12.99
N TRP A 33 -1.35 4.41 -11.68
CA TRP A 33 -1.22 3.17 -10.89
C TRP A 33 -2.50 2.34 -10.81
N GLY A 34 -3.61 2.75 -11.46
CA GLY A 34 -4.89 2.05 -11.40
C GLY A 34 -5.55 2.08 -10.01
N LEU A 35 -5.19 3.06 -9.18
CA LEU A 35 -5.66 3.25 -7.80
C LEU A 35 -6.74 4.34 -7.67
N GLU A 36 -7.03 5.09 -8.74
CA GLU A 36 -8.08 6.11 -8.72
C GLU A 36 -9.44 5.49 -8.36
N GLY A 37 -10.12 6.07 -7.37
CA GLY A 37 -11.41 5.57 -6.85
C GLY A 37 -11.32 4.29 -6.01
N ARG A 38 -10.12 3.68 -5.87
CA ARG A 38 -9.88 2.47 -5.07
C ARG A 38 -9.25 2.75 -3.71
N ILE A 39 -8.89 4.00 -3.45
CA ILE A 39 -8.37 4.45 -2.15
C ILE A 39 -9.49 5.11 -1.36
N GLN A 40 -9.66 4.67 -0.12
CA GLN A 40 -10.53 5.31 0.85
C GLN A 40 -9.71 5.83 2.03
N SER A 41 -10.19 6.90 2.64
CA SER A 41 -9.59 7.46 3.85
C SER A 41 -10.64 7.60 4.94
N GLN A 42 -10.22 7.31 6.16
CA GLN A 42 -11.03 7.44 7.36
C GLN A 42 -10.22 8.24 8.37
N CYS A 43 -10.84 9.25 8.95
CA CYS A 43 -10.17 10.14 9.89
C CYS A 43 -10.64 9.84 11.31
N PHE A 44 -9.69 9.73 12.23
CA PHE A 44 -9.92 9.61 13.66
C PHE A 44 -9.12 10.70 14.38
N THR A 45 -9.63 11.16 15.51
CA THR A 45 -8.90 12.02 16.45
C THR A 45 -8.69 11.29 17.77
N PHE A 46 -7.71 11.73 18.55
CA PHE A 46 -7.35 11.14 19.83
C PHE A 46 -6.92 12.21 20.84
N ASN A 47 -6.94 11.88 22.14
CA ASN A 47 -6.71 12.81 23.26
C ASN A 47 -5.24 13.05 23.62
N GLU A 48 -4.39 12.05 23.44
CA GLU A 48 -3.00 12.09 23.94
C GLU A 48 -1.96 12.39 22.87
N SER A 49 -0.76 12.78 23.26
CA SER A 49 0.37 12.84 22.32
C SER A 49 0.93 11.44 22.04
N VAL A 50 1.45 11.23 20.83
CA VAL A 50 2.03 9.94 20.42
C VAL A 50 3.49 10.16 20.04
N HIS A 51 4.39 9.48 20.75
CA HIS A 51 5.80 9.45 20.40
C HIS A 51 6.08 8.30 19.43
N HIS A 52 7.03 8.51 18.52
CA HIS A 52 7.39 7.49 17.53
C HIS A 52 7.78 6.15 18.18
N GLN A 53 8.41 6.19 19.36
CA GLN A 53 8.85 4.99 20.08
C GLN A 53 7.67 4.10 20.53
N ASP A 54 6.50 4.70 20.71
CA ASP A 54 5.30 4.01 21.22
C ASP A 54 4.29 3.67 20.11
N MET A 55 4.68 3.80 18.83
CA MET A 55 3.75 3.59 17.70
C MET A 55 3.13 2.19 17.68
N ASN A 56 3.86 1.15 18.07
CA ASN A 56 3.28 -0.19 18.12
C ASN A 56 2.15 -0.28 19.15
N ARG A 57 2.39 0.27 20.35
CA ARG A 57 1.42 0.32 21.43
C ARG A 57 0.21 1.19 21.07
N PHE A 58 0.44 2.32 20.42
CA PHE A 58 -0.63 3.18 19.89
C PHE A 58 -1.50 2.42 18.89
N LEU A 59 -0.90 1.70 17.94
CA LEU A 59 -1.63 0.92 16.95
C LEU A 59 -2.42 -0.24 17.59
N GLU A 60 -1.84 -0.93 18.57
CA GLU A 60 -2.53 -1.95 19.37
C GLU A 60 -3.77 -1.36 20.06
N ALA A 61 -3.64 -0.22 20.73
CA ALA A 61 -4.76 0.46 21.37
C ALA A 61 -5.81 0.94 20.36
N PHE A 62 -5.37 1.47 19.21
CA PHE A 62 -6.26 1.92 18.14
C PHE A 62 -7.13 0.79 17.60
N PHE A 63 -6.53 -0.34 17.23
CA PHE A 63 -7.28 -1.47 16.67
C PHE A 63 -8.08 -2.27 17.70
N ALA A 64 -7.74 -2.16 19.00
CA ALA A 64 -8.51 -2.74 20.09
C ALA A 64 -9.71 -1.88 20.52
N SER A 65 -9.77 -0.61 20.11
CA SER A 65 -10.79 0.33 20.58
C SER A 65 -12.20 0.01 20.03
N PRO A 66 -13.23 -0.02 20.90
CA PRO A 66 -14.61 -0.21 20.49
C PRO A 66 -15.17 0.94 19.66
N ASP A 67 -14.55 2.12 19.74
CA ASP A 67 -14.93 3.29 18.94
C ASP A 67 -14.33 3.26 17.53
N VAL A 68 -13.34 2.40 17.29
CA VAL A 68 -12.59 2.31 16.03
C VAL A 68 -13.12 1.21 15.14
N TYR A 69 -13.12 -0.05 15.60
CA TYR A 69 -13.40 -1.19 14.72
C TYR A 69 -14.76 -1.16 14.01
N PRO A 70 -15.88 -0.66 14.61
CA PRO A 70 -17.16 -0.57 13.90
C PRO A 70 -17.14 0.39 12.72
N HIS A 71 -16.21 1.35 12.74
CA HIS A 71 -16.08 2.36 11.72
C HIS A 71 -15.08 1.96 10.63
N LEU A 72 -14.15 1.03 10.91
CA LEU A 72 -13.11 0.59 9.98
C LEU A 72 -13.70 -0.05 8.72
N ARG A 73 -13.41 0.57 7.58
CA ARG A 73 -13.68 0.02 6.23
C ARG A 73 -12.40 -0.52 5.59
N CYS A 74 -12.33 -1.82 5.38
CA CYS A 74 -11.24 -2.46 4.62
C CYS A 74 -11.64 -2.76 3.17
N ASP A 75 -12.92 -3.05 2.93
CA ASP A 75 -13.50 -3.24 1.60
C ASP A 75 -14.91 -2.61 1.61
N PRO A 76 -15.35 -1.92 0.55
CA PRO A 76 -16.72 -1.42 0.43
C PRO A 76 -17.81 -2.50 0.67
N THR A 77 -17.47 -3.77 0.45
CA THR A 77 -18.40 -4.91 0.47
C THR A 77 -18.33 -5.75 1.75
N VAL A 78 -17.31 -5.57 2.59
CA VAL A 78 -17.12 -6.40 3.79
C VAL A 78 -17.12 -5.52 5.04
N PRO A 79 -18.22 -5.50 5.82
CA PRO A 79 -18.23 -4.83 7.11
C PRO A 79 -17.35 -5.60 8.10
N ILE A 80 -16.50 -4.89 8.83
CA ILE A 80 -15.76 -5.45 9.97
C ILE A 80 -16.72 -5.46 11.16
N SER A 81 -17.36 -6.60 11.40
CA SER A 81 -18.38 -6.75 12.45
C SER A 81 -17.86 -7.32 13.76
N ALA A 82 -16.57 -7.65 13.84
CA ALA A 82 -15.97 -8.31 15.00
C ALA A 82 -14.69 -7.60 15.46
N PRO A 83 -14.38 -7.67 16.77
CA PRO A 83 -13.10 -7.23 17.32
C PRO A 83 -11.93 -7.96 16.66
N LEU A 84 -10.78 -7.29 16.57
CA LEU A 84 -9.57 -7.85 16.02
C LEU A 84 -9.07 -9.03 16.88
N THR A 85 -8.82 -10.18 16.25
CA THR A 85 -8.30 -11.38 16.95
C THR A 85 -6.78 -11.42 17.05
N ALA A 86 -6.07 -10.80 16.10
CA ALA A 86 -4.63 -10.71 16.08
C ALA A 86 -4.16 -9.47 15.30
N LEU A 87 -3.16 -8.76 15.83
CA LEU A 87 -2.52 -7.64 15.15
C LEU A 87 -1.07 -8.00 14.82
N LYS A 88 -0.67 -7.84 13.55
CA LYS A 88 0.71 -7.95 13.12
C LYS A 88 1.18 -6.61 12.58
N ILE A 89 2.12 -5.99 13.26
CA ILE A 89 2.71 -4.71 12.85
C ILE A 89 4.07 -4.99 12.20
N ALA A 90 4.26 -4.53 10.97
CA ALA A 90 5.52 -4.59 10.27
C ALA A 90 5.94 -3.19 9.85
N ARG A 91 7.16 -2.79 10.23
CA ARG A 91 7.74 -1.54 9.76
C ARG A 91 8.22 -1.75 8.32
N ILE A 92 7.59 -1.06 7.38
CA ILE A 92 8.06 -1.02 6.00
C ILE A 92 9.13 0.09 5.92
N PRO A 93 10.38 -0.23 5.59
CA PRO A 93 11.41 0.79 5.40
C PRO A 93 11.09 1.60 4.13
N CYS A 94 10.49 2.78 4.30
CA CYS A 94 10.21 3.71 3.20
C CYS A 94 11.45 4.48 2.72
N THR A 95 12.66 3.94 2.94
CA THR A 95 13.94 4.58 2.57
C THR A 95 14.37 4.25 1.14
N LEU A 96 13.74 3.26 0.51
CA LEU A 96 13.96 2.94 -0.89
C LEU A 96 13.00 3.79 -1.76
N THR A 97 13.31 5.09 -1.87
CA THR A 97 12.79 5.92 -2.98
C THR A 97 13.53 5.66 -4.29
N ASP A 98 14.53 4.78 -4.23
CA ASP A 98 15.41 4.48 -5.34
C ASP A 98 14.72 3.56 -6.35
N MET A 99 14.86 3.90 -7.64
CA MET A 99 14.38 3.12 -8.77
C MET A 99 15.15 1.80 -8.94
N ARG A 100 16.10 1.46 -8.05
CA ARG A 100 16.80 0.17 -7.95
C ARG A 100 15.91 -1.07 -8.05
N LEU A 101 14.64 -1.01 -7.62
CA LEU A 101 13.70 -2.11 -7.86
C LEU A 101 13.53 -2.36 -9.37
N PHE A 102 13.43 -1.30 -10.16
CA PHE A 102 13.33 -1.31 -11.62
C PHE A 102 14.67 -1.57 -12.29
N GLU A 103 15.82 -1.36 -11.64
CA GLU A 103 17.11 -1.79 -12.18
C GLU A 103 17.14 -3.30 -12.44
N ARG A 104 16.47 -4.11 -11.62
CA ARG A 104 16.33 -5.56 -11.92
C ARG A 104 15.51 -5.79 -13.20
N LEU A 105 14.54 -4.94 -13.50
CA LEU A 105 13.77 -5.05 -14.75
C LEU A 105 14.58 -4.59 -15.96
N THR A 106 15.50 -3.65 -15.78
CA THR A 106 16.34 -3.12 -16.87
C THR A 106 17.69 -3.83 -17.04
N HIS A 107 18.12 -4.63 -16.05
CA HIS A 107 19.42 -5.30 -16.09
C HIS A 107 19.46 -6.35 -17.23
N PRO A 108 20.39 -6.22 -18.22
CA PRO A 108 20.42 -7.09 -19.39
C PRO A 108 20.50 -8.59 -19.06
N ALA A 109 21.21 -8.94 -17.99
CA ALA A 109 21.34 -10.34 -17.54
C ALA A 109 20.02 -11.01 -17.12
N ASN A 110 18.96 -10.24 -16.82
CA ASN A 110 17.67 -10.81 -16.42
C ASN A 110 16.77 -11.15 -17.63
N GLY A 111 17.16 -10.78 -18.86
CA GLY A 111 16.44 -11.16 -20.09
C GLY A 111 15.09 -10.46 -20.32
N ILE A 112 14.74 -9.48 -19.47
CA ILE A 112 13.44 -8.78 -19.50
C ILE A 112 13.41 -7.65 -20.54
N VAL A 113 14.58 -7.09 -20.88
CA VAL A 113 14.73 -5.94 -21.81
C VAL A 113 15.01 -6.40 -23.24
N LEU A 114 14.31 -5.85 -24.23
CA LEU A 114 14.53 -6.13 -25.65
C LEU A 114 15.63 -5.25 -26.28
N ARG A 115 15.65 -3.96 -25.91
CA ARG A 115 16.61 -2.90 -26.25
C ARG A 115 16.67 -1.94 -25.08
N GLU A 116 17.75 -1.16 -24.88
CA GLU A 116 18.14 -0.45 -23.63
C GLU A 116 17.04 0.11 -22.69
N PHE A 117 15.81 0.37 -23.15
CA PHE A 117 14.69 0.80 -22.31
C PHE A 117 13.31 0.18 -22.64
N ASP A 118 13.23 -0.81 -23.53
CA ASP A 118 11.98 -1.51 -23.89
C ASP A 118 11.83 -2.81 -23.10
N LEU A 119 10.88 -2.84 -22.16
CA LEU A 119 10.49 -4.05 -21.43
C LEU A 119 9.69 -4.98 -22.37
N ARG A 120 10.05 -6.26 -22.43
CA ARG A 120 9.28 -7.26 -23.20
C ARG A 120 7.92 -7.50 -22.54
N GLN A 121 6.86 -6.98 -23.14
CA GLN A 121 5.48 -7.24 -22.72
C GLN A 121 5.05 -8.70 -23.00
N CYS A 122 5.68 -9.35 -24.00
CA CYS A 122 5.42 -10.73 -24.40
C CYS A 122 6.74 -11.48 -24.65
N LEU A 123 6.80 -12.74 -24.22
CA LEU A 123 7.89 -13.67 -24.55
C LEU A 123 7.85 -14.13 -26.03
N GLN A 124 6.76 -13.82 -26.74
CA GLN A 124 6.56 -14.16 -28.14
C GLN A 124 7.20 -13.12 -29.06
N ARG A 125 8.00 -13.57 -30.03
CA ARG A 125 8.48 -12.73 -31.14
C ARG A 125 7.63 -13.01 -32.37
N ASP A 126 7.22 -11.97 -33.07
CA ASP A 126 6.70 -12.11 -34.43
C ASP A 126 7.87 -12.39 -35.38
N ILE A 127 7.81 -13.53 -36.07
CA ILE A 127 8.71 -13.89 -37.15
C ILE A 127 7.82 -14.29 -38.32
N ASP A 128 7.89 -13.53 -39.41
CA ASP A 128 7.11 -13.76 -40.63
C ASP A 128 5.59 -13.87 -40.38
N GLY A 129 5.05 -13.09 -39.43
CA GLY A 129 3.62 -13.09 -39.07
C GLY A 129 3.20 -14.20 -38.12
N PHE A 130 4.16 -14.95 -37.55
CA PHE A 130 3.91 -15.97 -36.53
C PHE A 130 4.48 -15.56 -35.18
N LEU A 131 3.67 -15.67 -34.13
CA LEU A 131 4.11 -15.48 -32.75
C LEU A 131 4.84 -16.73 -32.25
N VAL A 132 6.16 -16.64 -32.11
CA VAL A 132 7.03 -17.70 -31.62
C VAL A 132 7.43 -17.42 -30.17
N ALA A 133 7.01 -18.26 -29.23
CA ALA A 133 7.52 -18.28 -27.86
C ALA A 133 8.82 -19.12 -27.83
N ASP A 134 9.97 -18.47 -27.98
CA ASP A 134 11.24 -19.18 -28.18
C ASP A 134 11.92 -19.54 -26.84
N GLU A 135 11.51 -20.68 -26.26
CA GLU A 135 12.33 -21.44 -25.30
C GLU A 135 12.70 -22.85 -25.81
N LEU A 136 12.30 -23.21 -27.03
CA LEU A 136 12.49 -24.56 -27.57
C LEU A 136 13.72 -24.70 -28.49
N ARG A 137 14.45 -23.61 -28.77
CA ARG A 137 15.65 -23.63 -29.62
C ARG A 137 16.98 -23.53 -28.85
N GLN A 138 16.95 -23.61 -27.52
CA GLN A 138 18.17 -23.76 -26.72
C GLN A 138 18.64 -25.22 -26.80
N VAL A 139 19.40 -25.54 -27.86
CA VAL A 139 20.21 -26.76 -28.00
C VAL A 139 21.67 -26.36 -28.01
#